data_AF-A0A953DYS6-F1
#
_entry.id   AF-A0A953DYS6-F1
#
_cell.length_a   1.000
_cell.length_b   1.000
_cell.length_c   1.000
_cell.angle_alpha   90.00
_cell.angle_beta   90.00
_cell.angle_gamma   90.00
#
_symmetry.space_group_name_H-M   'P 1'
#
loop_
_entity.id
_entity.type
_entity.pdbx_description
1 polymer ?
#
loop_
_entity_poly.entity_id
_entity_poly.type
_entity_poly.pdbx_seq_one_letter_code
_entity_poly.pdbx_strand_id
1 'polypeptide(L)'
;MPPTDGKEGEELRAENARLQALVAERTSDLQRLQAEYANYRKRVERDRALVRDRAVADALSALLPVLDDIGRARAHGELEGGFKQVAEALEAAVAKLGLVAFGDVGDPFDPTRHEALMHSYSDEVSQPTVVEVFAPGYTYAGLLVRPARVAVAEPTVALPEAPQGGSESPATSESPASGGEPNTQQPLSEGQET
;
A
#
# COMPACT_ATOMS: atom_id res chain seq x y z
N MET A 1 65.41 -64.34 -4.54
CA MET A 1 64.66 -63.07 -4.46
C MET A 1 63.22 -63.40 -4.12
N PRO A 2 62.62 -62.84 -3.07
CA PRO A 2 61.18 -62.97 -2.84
C PRO A 2 60.43 -62.15 -3.91
N PRO A 3 59.14 -62.45 -4.17
CA PRO A 3 58.39 -61.84 -5.27
C PRO A 3 58.05 -60.39 -4.93
N THR A 4 58.53 -59.45 -5.74
CA THR A 4 58.24 -58.01 -5.65
C THR A 4 56.87 -57.64 -6.22
N ASP A 5 56.35 -58.46 -7.14
CA ASP A 5 55.11 -58.22 -7.90
C ASP A 5 53.85 -58.06 -7.03
N GLY A 6 53.80 -58.72 -5.86
CA GLY A 6 52.66 -58.65 -4.95
C GLY A 6 52.54 -57.29 -4.24
N LYS A 7 53.68 -56.68 -3.88
CA LYS A 7 53.72 -55.39 -3.18
C LYS A 7 53.44 -54.24 -4.14
N GLU A 8 54.02 -54.27 -5.34
CA GLU A 8 53.74 -53.28 -6.39
C GLU A 8 52.26 -53.29 -6.80
N GLY A 9 51.64 -54.47 -6.90
CA GLY A 9 50.21 -54.60 -7.19
C GLY A 9 49.28 -54.11 -6.07
N GLU A 10 49.72 -54.12 -4.81
CA GLU A 10 48.98 -53.54 -3.68
C GLU A 10 49.13 -52.02 -3.63
N GLU A 11 50.34 -51.49 -3.86
CA GLU A 11 50.62 -50.05 -3.92
C GLU A 11 49.84 -49.37 -5.06
N LEU A 12 49.82 -49.99 -6.25
CA LEU A 12 49.04 -49.48 -7.39
C LEU A 12 47.53 -49.48 -7.10
N ARG A 13 47.02 -50.47 -6.38
CA ARG A 13 45.60 -50.52 -5.98
C ARG A 13 45.27 -49.46 -4.95
N ALA A 14 46.16 -49.23 -3.98
CA ALA A 14 46.01 -48.17 -2.99
C ALA A 14 46.01 -46.77 -3.64
N GLU A 15 46.94 -46.54 -4.57
CA GLU A 15 47.00 -45.28 -5.32
C GLU A 15 45.77 -45.09 -6.22
N ASN A 16 45.30 -46.14 -6.89
CA ASN A 16 44.08 -46.07 -7.69
C ASN A 16 42.86 -45.71 -6.84
N ALA A 17 42.70 -46.34 -5.67
CA ALA A 17 41.64 -46.03 -4.73
C ALA A 17 41.71 -44.57 -4.23
N ARG A 18 42.91 -44.07 -3.95
CA ARG A 18 43.13 -42.67 -3.56
C ARG A 18 42.73 -41.71 -4.68
N LEU A 19 43.13 -41.98 -5.92
CA LEU A 19 42.77 -41.17 -7.08
C LEU A 19 41.26 -41.18 -7.34
N GLN A 20 40.61 -42.34 -7.21
CA GLN A 20 39.15 -42.45 -7.32
C GLN A 20 38.42 -41.63 -6.26
N ALA A 21 38.90 -41.66 -5.00
CA ALA A 21 38.36 -40.85 -3.92
C ALA A 21 38.51 -39.34 -4.22
N LEU A 22 39.67 -38.91 -4.70
CA LEU A 22 39.90 -37.52 -5.08
C LEU A 22 38.99 -37.09 -6.26
N VAL A 23 38.84 -37.94 -7.28
CA VAL A 23 37.93 -37.68 -8.40
C VAL A 23 36.49 -37.58 -7.91
N ALA A 24 36.05 -38.46 -7.01
CA ALA A 24 34.71 -38.40 -6.43
C ALA A 24 34.49 -37.12 -5.60
N GLU A 25 35.44 -36.74 -4.74
CA GLU A 25 35.40 -35.49 -3.97
C GLU A 25 35.28 -34.29 -4.90
N ARG A 26 36.16 -34.18 -5.91
CA ARG A 26 36.14 -33.06 -6.86
C ARG A 26 34.89 -33.03 -7.72
N THR A 27 34.37 -34.20 -8.10
CA THR A 27 33.09 -34.28 -8.85
C THR A 27 31.93 -33.78 -7.99
N SER A 28 31.89 -34.16 -6.71
CA SER A 28 30.90 -33.68 -5.75
C SER A 28 31.01 -32.16 -5.54
N ASP A 29 32.22 -31.64 -5.37
CA ASP A 29 32.46 -30.20 -5.25
C ASP A 29 31.97 -29.43 -6.50
N LEU A 30 32.26 -29.95 -7.69
CA LEU A 30 31.81 -29.35 -8.95
C LEU A 30 30.28 -29.38 -9.09
N GLN A 31 29.63 -30.48 -8.72
CA GLN A 31 28.17 -30.58 -8.73
C GLN A 31 27.53 -29.59 -7.76
N ARG A 32 28.09 -29.43 -6.55
CA ARG A 32 27.63 -28.42 -5.59
C ARG A 32 27.78 -27.01 -6.15
N LEU A 33 28.95 -26.68 -6.71
CA LEU A 33 29.21 -25.36 -7.30
C LEU A 33 28.28 -25.07 -8.49
N GLN A 34 28.01 -26.07 -9.33
CA GLN A 34 27.04 -25.95 -10.42
C GLN A 34 25.63 -25.65 -9.91
N ALA A 35 25.19 -26.32 -8.85
CA ALA A 35 23.90 -26.08 -8.23
C ALA A 35 23.82 -24.66 -7.62
N GLU A 36 24.86 -24.23 -6.91
CA GLU A 36 24.96 -22.87 -6.36
C GLU A 36 24.93 -21.81 -7.47
N TYR A 37 25.66 -22.03 -8.56
CA TYR A 37 25.66 -21.13 -9.71
C TYR A 37 24.29 -21.06 -10.40
N ALA A 38 23.62 -22.20 -10.60
CA ALA A 38 22.28 -22.23 -11.18
C ALA A 38 21.28 -21.45 -10.31
N ASN A 39 21.35 -21.62 -8.98
CA ASN A 39 20.52 -20.89 -8.03
C ASN A 39 20.83 -19.38 -8.03
N TYR A 40 22.11 -19.01 -8.05
CA TYR A 40 22.56 -17.63 -8.14
C TYR A 40 22.05 -16.97 -9.43
N ARG A 41 22.22 -17.62 -10.59
CA ARG A 41 21.75 -17.11 -11.88
C ARG A 41 20.24 -16.86 -11.88
N LYS A 42 19.46 -17.82 -11.37
CA LYS A 42 17.99 -17.68 -11.24
C LYS A 42 17.59 -16.54 -10.30
N ARG A 43 18.37 -16.28 -9.24
CA ARG A 43 18.15 -15.14 -8.35
C ARG A 43 18.45 -13.82 -9.05
N VAL A 44 19.62 -13.69 -9.66
CA VAL A 44 20.04 -12.47 -10.38
C VAL A 44 19.08 -12.11 -11.50
N GLU A 45 18.56 -13.08 -12.24
CA GLU A 45 17.60 -12.82 -13.32
C GLU A 45 16.26 -12.28 -12.80
N ARG A 46 15.74 -12.83 -11.69
CA ARG A 46 14.56 -12.28 -11.01
C ARG A 46 14.81 -10.88 -10.47
N ASP A 47 15.94 -10.66 -9.82
CA ASP A 47 16.27 -9.35 -9.25
C ASP A 47 16.42 -8.29 -10.35
N ARG A 48 17.00 -8.64 -11.50
CA ARG A 48 17.08 -7.76 -12.67
C ARG A 48 15.70 -7.40 -13.23
N ALA A 49 14.76 -8.34 -13.28
CA ALA A 49 13.40 -8.06 -13.69
C ALA A 49 12.72 -7.09 -12.71
N LEU A 50 12.81 -7.37 -11.40
CA LEU A 50 12.27 -6.50 -10.36
C LEU A 50 12.82 -5.07 -10.42
N VAL A 51 14.13 -4.91 -10.64
CA VAL A 51 14.75 -3.58 -10.76
C VAL A 51 14.23 -2.83 -11.99
N ARG A 52 14.04 -3.53 -13.12
CA ARG A 52 13.45 -2.91 -14.32
C ARG A 52 12.01 -2.48 -14.06
N ASP A 53 11.20 -3.36 -13.47
CA ASP A 53 9.80 -3.07 -13.20
C ASP A 53 9.65 -1.92 -12.20
N ARG A 54 10.50 -1.87 -11.18
CA ARG A 54 10.59 -0.74 -10.24
C ARG A 54 10.93 0.56 -10.95
N ALA A 55 11.93 0.57 -11.83
CA ALA A 55 12.33 1.76 -12.56
C ALA A 55 11.22 2.28 -13.49
N VAL A 56 10.47 1.38 -14.13
CA VAL A 56 9.31 1.75 -14.94
C VAL A 56 8.18 2.30 -14.06
N ALA A 57 7.90 1.65 -12.92
CA ALA A 57 6.90 2.12 -11.96
C ALA A 57 7.23 3.52 -11.42
N ASP A 58 8.51 3.80 -11.11
CA ASP A 58 8.97 5.11 -10.65
C ASP A 58 8.79 6.19 -11.75
N ALA A 59 9.08 5.85 -13.01
CA ALA A 59 8.84 6.74 -14.14
C ALA A 59 7.34 7.00 -14.38
N LEU A 60 6.50 5.98 -14.27
CA LEU A 60 5.03 6.11 -14.36
C LEU A 60 4.47 6.93 -13.21
N SER A 61 5.03 6.77 -12.00
CA SER A 61 4.65 7.55 -10.81
C SER A 61 4.82 9.04 -11.04
N ALA A 62 5.90 9.46 -11.70
CA ALA A 62 6.14 10.86 -12.06
C ALA A 62 5.12 11.42 -13.07
N LEU A 63 4.47 10.55 -13.87
CA LEU A 63 3.43 10.94 -14.83
C LEU A 63 2.02 10.97 -14.24
N LEU A 64 1.80 10.38 -13.05
CA LEU A 64 0.47 10.31 -12.44
C LEU A 64 -0.19 11.68 -12.22
N PRO A 65 0.51 12.74 -11.78
CA PRO A 65 -0.12 14.06 -11.64
C PRO A 65 -0.73 14.58 -12.96
N VAL A 66 -0.08 14.29 -14.09
CA VAL A 66 -0.59 14.68 -15.42
C VAL A 66 -1.84 13.88 -15.78
N LEU A 67 -1.86 12.58 -15.48
CA LEU A 67 -3.05 11.75 -15.68
C LEU A 67 -4.21 12.18 -14.77
N ASP A 68 -3.92 12.60 -13.54
CA ASP A 68 -4.93 13.12 -12.61
C ASP A 68 -5.53 14.42 -13.13
N ASP A 69 -4.71 15.33 -13.66
CA ASP A 69 -5.21 16.60 -14.23
C ASP A 69 -6.02 16.38 -15.51
N ILE A 70 -5.65 15.38 -16.33
CA ILE A 70 -6.48 14.94 -17.46
C ILE A 70 -7.84 14.42 -16.96
N GLY A 71 -7.84 13.59 -15.92
CA GLY A 71 -9.07 13.08 -15.30
C GLY A 71 -9.94 14.21 -14.75
N ARG A 72 -9.33 15.20 -14.09
CA ARG A 72 -10.00 16.40 -13.58
C ARG A 72 -10.62 17.22 -14.70
N ALA A 73 -9.86 17.52 -15.75
CA ALA A 73 -10.35 18.24 -16.92
C ALA A 73 -11.52 17.50 -17.59
N ARG A 74 -11.46 16.15 -17.66
CA ARG A 74 -12.56 15.32 -18.15
C ARG A 74 -13.81 15.46 -17.29
N ALA A 75 -13.69 15.41 -15.98
CA ALA A 75 -14.81 15.53 -15.04
C ALA A 75 -15.50 16.90 -15.13
N HIS A 76 -14.76 17.96 -15.46
CA HIS A 76 -15.29 19.31 -15.66
C HIS A 76 -15.73 19.61 -17.11
N GLY A 77 -15.60 18.66 -18.04
CA GLY A 77 -15.97 18.87 -19.45
C GLY A 77 -15.01 19.78 -20.22
N GLU A 78 -13.80 20.00 -19.71
CA GLU A 78 -12.77 20.86 -20.34
C GLU A 78 -11.90 20.09 -21.34
N LEU A 79 -12.09 18.76 -21.43
CA LEU A 79 -11.31 17.88 -22.29
C LEU A 79 -11.92 17.81 -23.70
N GLU A 80 -11.64 18.82 -24.52
CA GLU A 80 -12.18 18.95 -25.88
C GLU A 80 -11.11 19.05 -26.98
N GLY A 81 -11.53 18.84 -28.24
CA GLY A 81 -10.71 19.07 -29.43
C GLY A 81 -9.37 18.32 -29.43
N GLY A 82 -8.29 19.04 -29.75
CA GLY A 82 -6.94 18.47 -29.81
C GLY A 82 -6.41 18.01 -28.44
N PHE A 83 -6.86 18.62 -27.35
CA PHE A 83 -6.41 18.23 -26.01
C PHE A 83 -6.95 16.84 -25.64
N LYS A 84 -8.22 16.55 -25.98
CA LYS A 84 -8.81 15.22 -25.84
C LYS A 84 -8.02 14.13 -26.57
N GLN A 85 -7.60 14.39 -27.82
CA GLN A 85 -6.83 13.42 -28.60
C GLN A 85 -5.47 13.12 -27.97
N VAL A 86 -4.79 14.14 -27.44
CA VAL A 86 -3.50 13.97 -26.76
C VAL A 86 -3.67 13.20 -25.45
N ALA A 87 -4.72 13.52 -24.67
CA ALA A 87 -5.04 12.82 -23.44
C ALA A 87 -5.32 11.33 -23.67
N GLU A 88 -6.19 11.01 -24.63
CA GLU A 88 -6.50 9.62 -25.00
C GLU A 88 -5.26 8.88 -25.52
N ALA A 89 -4.40 9.54 -26.30
CA ALA A 89 -3.14 8.95 -26.76
C ALA A 89 -2.16 8.67 -25.61
N LEU A 90 -2.08 9.56 -24.62
CA LEU A 90 -1.25 9.38 -23.43
C LEU A 90 -1.79 8.24 -22.55
N GLU A 91 -3.10 8.23 -22.27
CA GLU A 91 -3.77 7.16 -21.53
C GLU A 91 -3.55 5.79 -22.21
N ALA A 92 -3.70 5.73 -23.54
CA ALA A 92 -3.43 4.52 -24.31
C ALA A 92 -1.95 4.11 -24.27
N ALA A 93 -1.02 5.07 -24.24
CA ALA A 93 0.41 4.77 -24.13
C ALA A 93 0.75 4.16 -22.77
N VAL A 94 0.31 4.78 -21.67
CA VAL A 94 0.58 4.25 -20.31
C VAL A 94 -0.13 2.91 -20.06
N ALA A 95 -1.33 2.72 -20.62
CA ALA A 95 -2.04 1.44 -20.57
C ALA A 95 -1.28 0.34 -21.33
N LYS A 96 -0.70 0.64 -22.50
CA LYS A 96 0.17 -0.30 -23.24
C LYS A 96 1.44 -0.66 -22.50
N LEU A 97 1.97 0.25 -21.67
CA LEU A 97 3.08 -0.05 -20.78
C LEU A 97 2.66 -1.02 -19.65
N GLY A 98 1.35 -1.15 -19.37
CA GLY A 98 0.82 -2.04 -18.34
C GLY A 98 0.39 -1.32 -17.06
N LEU A 99 0.23 0.01 -17.12
CA LEU A 99 -0.40 0.78 -16.04
C LEU A 99 -1.91 0.50 -16.02
N VAL A 100 -2.45 0.14 -14.86
CA VAL A 100 -3.88 -0.17 -14.66
C VAL A 100 -4.43 0.67 -13.52
N ALA A 101 -5.45 1.47 -13.82
CA ALA A 101 -6.20 2.25 -12.83
C ALA A 101 -7.17 1.37 -12.03
N PHE A 102 -7.46 1.73 -10.78
CA PHE A 102 -8.45 1.08 -9.93
C PHE A 102 -8.97 2.02 -8.83
N GLY A 103 -10.02 1.59 -8.13
CA GLY A 103 -10.63 2.31 -7.02
C GLY A 103 -11.76 3.19 -7.53
N ASP A 104 -12.80 2.55 -8.04
CA ASP A 104 -14.02 3.20 -8.51
C ASP A 104 -15.04 3.34 -7.36
N VAL A 105 -16.00 4.25 -7.51
CA VAL A 105 -17.09 4.39 -6.54
C VAL A 105 -17.92 3.10 -6.50
N GLY A 106 -18.15 2.58 -5.30
CA GLY A 106 -18.82 1.30 -5.06
C GLY A 106 -17.88 0.11 -4.89
N ASP A 107 -16.58 0.27 -5.11
CA ASP A 107 -15.60 -0.80 -4.86
C ASP A 107 -15.51 -1.13 -3.36
N PRO A 108 -15.31 -2.41 -2.98
CA PRO A 108 -15.01 -2.77 -1.59
C PRO A 108 -13.69 -2.12 -1.17
N PHE A 109 -13.68 -1.55 0.05
CA PHE A 109 -12.46 -0.95 0.59
C PHE A 109 -11.43 -2.03 0.94
N ASP A 110 -10.18 -1.80 0.56
CA ASP A 110 -9.04 -2.71 0.76
C ASP A 110 -7.87 -1.85 1.26
N PRO A 111 -7.49 -1.95 2.55
CA PRO A 111 -6.39 -1.15 3.11
C PRO A 111 -5.04 -1.33 2.43
N THR A 112 -4.85 -2.43 1.68
CA THR A 112 -3.60 -2.68 0.96
C THR A 112 -3.51 -1.91 -0.37
N ARG A 113 -4.65 -1.44 -0.88
CA ARG A 113 -4.77 -0.77 -2.19
C ARG A 113 -5.41 0.62 -2.11
N HIS A 114 -6.13 0.90 -1.03
CA HIS A 114 -6.90 2.12 -0.83
C HIS A 114 -6.37 2.90 0.38
N GLU A 115 -6.20 4.21 0.20
CA GLU A 115 -5.89 5.19 1.24
C GLU A 115 -7.19 5.93 1.59
N ALA A 116 -7.78 5.60 2.73
CA ALA A 116 -9.00 6.28 3.21
C ALA A 116 -8.64 7.65 3.77
N LEU A 117 -9.11 8.72 3.11
CA LEU A 117 -8.93 10.09 3.58
C LEU A 117 -10.08 10.55 4.47
N MET A 118 -11.26 9.98 4.28
CA MET A 118 -12.48 10.31 5.01
C MET A 118 -13.24 9.03 5.35
N HIS A 119 -13.78 8.99 6.57
CA HIS A 119 -14.65 7.91 7.04
C HIS A 119 -16.03 8.48 7.35
N SER A 120 -17.06 7.74 6.95
CA SER A 120 -18.46 8.04 7.21
C SER A 120 -19.20 6.76 7.56
N TYR A 121 -20.40 6.90 8.12
CA TYR A 121 -21.31 5.77 8.36
C TYR A 121 -22.51 5.89 7.43
N SER A 122 -22.96 4.78 6.87
CA SER A 122 -24.15 4.72 6.03
C SER A 122 -24.86 3.38 6.19
N ASP A 123 -26.19 3.42 6.27
CA ASP A 123 -27.03 2.22 6.31
C ASP A 123 -27.19 1.58 4.93
N GLU A 124 -26.72 2.26 3.87
CA GLU A 124 -26.81 1.81 2.48
C GLU A 124 -25.71 0.82 2.09
N VAL A 125 -24.66 0.70 2.91
CA VAL A 125 -23.52 -0.20 2.66
C VAL A 125 -23.48 -1.33 3.68
N SER A 126 -23.29 -2.56 3.21
CA SER A 126 -23.19 -3.74 4.08
C SER A 126 -21.77 -4.03 4.58
N GLN A 127 -20.77 -3.34 4.03
CA GLN A 127 -19.35 -3.49 4.31
C GLN A 127 -18.62 -2.17 4.03
N PRO A 128 -17.37 -1.97 4.52
CA PRO A 128 -16.57 -0.81 4.18
C PRO A 128 -16.44 -0.66 2.65
N THR A 129 -17.02 0.42 2.10
CA THR A 129 -17.17 0.62 0.65
C THR A 129 -16.70 2.01 0.26
N VAL A 130 -16.06 2.13 -0.90
CA VAL A 130 -15.65 3.41 -1.47
C VAL A 130 -16.88 4.20 -1.91
N VAL A 131 -17.10 5.37 -1.32
CA VAL A 131 -18.23 6.26 -1.65
C VAL A 131 -17.83 7.44 -2.52
N GLU A 132 -16.57 7.85 -2.45
CA GLU A 132 -16.02 8.91 -3.29
C GLU A 132 -14.54 8.64 -3.58
N VAL A 133 -14.08 9.01 -4.77
CA VAL A 133 -12.70 8.81 -5.22
C VAL A 133 -12.09 10.18 -5.50
N PHE A 134 -11.12 10.57 -4.68
CA PHE A 134 -10.40 11.84 -4.85
C PHE A 134 -9.26 11.71 -5.86
N ALA A 135 -8.59 10.56 -5.87
CA ALA A 135 -7.57 10.24 -6.86
C ALA A 135 -7.55 8.73 -7.12
N PRO A 136 -7.55 8.31 -8.40
CA PRO A 136 -7.52 6.89 -8.74
C PRO A 136 -6.21 6.24 -8.29
N GLY A 137 -6.29 4.97 -7.94
CA GLY A 137 -5.14 4.12 -7.64
C GLY A 137 -4.56 3.56 -8.93
N TYR A 138 -3.26 3.24 -8.92
CA TYR A 138 -2.58 2.68 -10.08
C TYR A 138 -1.68 1.50 -9.71
N THR A 139 -1.72 0.47 -10.55
CA THR A 139 -0.81 -0.69 -10.49
C THR A 139 -0.04 -0.83 -11.80
N TYR A 140 1.16 -1.40 -11.73
CA TYR A 140 2.01 -1.71 -12.88
C TYR A 140 2.64 -3.09 -12.66
N ALA A 141 2.46 -4.03 -13.59
CA ALA A 141 3.02 -5.39 -13.49
C ALA A 141 2.77 -6.09 -12.13
N GLY A 142 1.62 -5.82 -11.50
CA GLY A 142 1.27 -6.34 -10.16
C GLY A 142 1.89 -5.58 -8.98
N LEU A 143 2.72 -4.57 -9.22
CA LEU A 143 3.23 -3.64 -8.21
C LEU A 143 2.25 -2.48 -8.02
N LEU A 144 1.97 -2.16 -6.76
CA LEU A 144 1.21 -0.95 -6.41
C LEU A 144 2.09 0.28 -6.63
N VAL A 145 1.71 1.14 -7.58
CA VAL A 145 2.41 2.40 -7.87
C VAL A 145 1.91 3.50 -6.94
N ARG A 146 0.59 3.59 -6.78
CA ARG A 146 -0.06 4.54 -5.87
C ARG A 146 -1.40 3.96 -5.38
N PRO A 147 -1.71 4.02 -4.07
CA PRO A 147 -3.04 3.66 -3.58
C PRO A 147 -4.11 4.63 -4.08
N ALA A 148 -5.34 4.16 -4.26
CA ALA A 148 -6.45 5.06 -4.56
C ALA A 148 -6.83 5.85 -3.31
N ARG A 149 -7.00 7.17 -3.44
CA ARG A 149 -7.41 8.04 -2.34
C ARG A 149 -8.92 8.17 -2.35
N VAL A 150 -9.55 7.69 -1.29
CA VAL A 150 -10.99 7.46 -1.27
C VAL A 150 -11.64 7.95 0.03
N ALA A 151 -12.92 8.30 -0.05
CA ALA A 151 -13.80 8.33 1.11
C ALA A 151 -14.46 6.95 1.26
N VAL A 152 -14.54 6.47 2.50
CA VAL A 152 -15.12 5.16 2.82
C VAL A 152 -16.37 5.37 3.68
N ALA A 153 -17.42 4.62 3.38
CA ALA A 153 -18.55 4.45 4.27
C ALA A 153 -18.51 3.06 4.91
N GLU A 154 -18.72 3.03 6.23
CA GLU A 154 -18.90 1.80 7.00
C GLU A 154 -20.38 1.62 7.34
N PRO A 155 -20.87 0.37 7.45
CA PRO A 155 -22.22 0.12 7.94
C PRO A 155 -22.37 0.74 9.32
N THR A 156 -23.48 1.44 9.57
CA THR A 156 -23.85 1.84 10.93
C THR A 156 -24.13 0.57 11.72
N VAL A 157 -23.14 0.08 12.47
CA VAL A 157 -23.39 -0.99 13.43
C VAL A 157 -24.24 -0.35 14.53
N ALA A 158 -25.54 -0.66 14.53
CA ALA A 158 -26.38 -0.39 15.69
C ALA A 158 -25.70 -1.03 16.90
N LEU A 159 -25.20 -0.21 17.82
CA LEU A 159 -24.70 -0.67 19.10
C LEU A 159 -25.76 -1.61 19.69
N PRO A 160 -25.39 -2.81 20.19
CA PRO A 160 -26.36 -3.65 20.88
C PRO A 160 -26.97 -2.83 22.03
N GLU A 161 -28.29 -2.64 22.00
CA GLU A 161 -28.99 -1.88 23.03
C GLU A 161 -28.58 -2.42 24.41
N ALA A 162 -27.98 -1.55 25.23
CA ALA A 162 -27.68 -1.88 26.62
C ALA A 162 -29.00 -2.31 27.30
N PRO A 163 -29.00 -3.37 28.14
CA PRO A 163 -30.22 -3.84 28.76
C PRO A 163 -30.78 -2.73 29.65
N GLN A 164 -32.00 -2.30 29.38
CA GLN A 164 -32.73 -1.32 30.19
C GLN A 164 -33.05 -1.96 31.55
N GLY A 165 -32.22 -1.67 32.55
CA GLY A 165 -32.49 -1.95 33.96
C GLY A 165 -33.31 -0.80 34.56
N GLY A 166 -34.50 -1.12 35.07
CA GLY A 166 -35.52 -0.17 35.50
C GLY A 166 -35.18 0.71 36.70
N SER A 167 -35.86 1.87 36.68
CA SER A 167 -36.40 2.72 37.75
C SER A 167 -35.91 2.53 39.19
N GLU A 168 -35.42 3.62 39.80
CA GLU A 168 -36.05 4.20 41.00
C GLU A 168 -35.48 5.62 41.27
N SER A 169 -36.35 6.63 41.15
CA SER A 169 -36.15 7.93 41.80
C SER A 169 -36.62 7.86 43.25
N PRO A 170 -36.10 8.73 44.12
CA PRO A 170 -37.02 9.46 44.97
C PRO A 170 -36.79 10.97 44.90
N ALA A 171 -37.91 11.69 44.86
CA ALA A 171 -38.00 13.13 44.99
C ALA A 171 -37.81 13.53 46.46
N THR A 172 -37.17 14.67 46.73
CA THR A 172 -37.61 15.59 47.79
C THR A 172 -37.27 17.04 47.42
N SER A 173 -38.22 17.89 47.80
CA SER A 173 -38.47 19.31 47.56
C SER A 173 -37.49 20.29 48.22
N GLU A 174 -37.32 21.48 47.61
CA GLU A 174 -37.85 22.81 48.06
C GLU A 174 -36.95 23.98 47.59
N SER A 175 -37.58 25.05 47.08
CA SER A 175 -36.95 26.31 46.63
C SER A 175 -36.82 27.34 47.76
N PRO A 176 -35.94 28.36 47.62
CA PRO A 176 -36.42 29.74 47.45
C PRO A 176 -35.55 30.54 46.44
N ALA A 177 -36.13 31.33 45.52
CA ALA A 177 -36.64 32.71 45.63
C ALA A 177 -35.59 33.86 45.68
N SER A 178 -35.71 34.73 44.68
CA SER A 178 -35.60 36.21 44.72
C SER A 178 -34.25 36.93 44.83
N GLY A 179 -33.85 37.56 43.72
CA GLY A 179 -33.79 39.02 43.55
C GLY A 179 -32.82 39.86 44.40
N GLY A 180 -31.82 40.47 43.74
CA GLY A 180 -31.03 41.58 44.26
C GLY A 180 -30.85 42.68 43.21
N GLU A 181 -31.49 43.84 43.43
CA GLU A 181 -31.25 45.11 42.72
C GLU A 181 -30.07 45.90 43.36
N PRO A 182 -29.86 47.21 43.08
CA PRO A 182 -28.82 47.74 42.20
C PRO A 182 -27.76 48.55 42.97
N ASN A 183 -26.71 49.04 42.30
CA ASN A 183 -25.90 50.12 42.88
C ASN A 183 -25.56 51.20 41.85
N THR A 184 -25.81 52.44 42.27
CA THR A 184 -25.72 53.70 41.55
C THR A 184 -24.47 54.44 41.99
N GLN A 185 -23.65 54.97 41.06
CA GLN A 185 -23.16 56.36 41.06
C GLN A 185 -22.16 56.64 39.93
N GLN A 186 -22.55 57.58 39.07
CA GLN A 186 -21.71 58.53 38.31
C GLN A 186 -21.11 59.59 39.27
N PRO A 187 -20.21 60.54 38.89
CA PRO A 187 -20.10 61.20 37.57
C PRO A 187 -18.68 61.56 37.06
N LEU A 188 -18.71 62.26 35.90
CA LEU A 188 -17.69 62.80 35.01
C LEU A 188 -16.66 63.78 35.64
N SER A 189 -15.48 63.88 35.00
CA SER A 189 -14.84 65.17 34.63
C SER A 189 -13.63 64.96 33.68
N GLU A 190 -13.61 65.76 32.60
CA GLU A 190 -12.49 66.48 31.93
C GLU A 190 -11.10 65.80 31.78
N GLY A 191 -10.35 65.90 30.67
CA GLY A 191 -10.18 67.00 29.72
C GLY A 191 -8.76 67.59 29.82
N GLN A 192 -8.04 67.60 28.69
CA GLN A 192 -6.83 68.41 28.35
C GLN A 192 -5.44 67.95 28.83
N GLU A 193 -4.55 67.66 27.86
CA GLU A 193 -3.35 68.43 27.42
C GLU A 193 -2.09 67.94 28.18
N THR A 194 -0.92 67.68 27.57
CA THR A 194 -0.18 68.37 26.50
C THR A 194 0.82 67.38 25.89
#